data_AF-A0A433ZTK6-F1
#
_entry.id   AF-A0A433ZTK6-F1
#
_cell.length_a   1.000
_cell.length_b   1.000
_cell.length_c   1.000
_cell.angle_alpha   90.00
_cell.angle_beta   90.00
_cell.angle_gamma   90.00
#
_symmetry.space_group_name_H-M   'P 1'
#
loop_
_entity.id
_entity.type
_entity.pdbx_description
1 polymer ?
#
loop_
_entity_poly.entity_id
_entity_poly.type
_entity_poly.pdbx_seq_one_letter_code
_entity_poly.pdbx_strand_id
1 'polypeptide(L)'
;MTHSDINPEHITLAHLRAKNHDITSDAEILSLPTTDLHFQIRDIKKWQNKILNMISAESAIIYSQLHNFDLENLFGTLSPATGANMQTLPHEKQIYEFLTTQMNMIYHSVNNINTLFNTEFDSGAIPLLQGGLLHHQSYLDKAISNALPDIDKFSSDKLYWEDKLAVIIQSEEIIHQHGLQSIFGTTTLPTADQLKNVELSSSERFIMDELHRVVSAVINTLTEGLSYVQLVETRTTLSQRIYDLSKLIRNLKQDLKQLQDHMQETGSALTLLPKLRDFNNRISTVLLFWLQSVRQYKPYFSQNTPRPGLDTIILAHRRYFSAFIGMA
;
A
#
# COMPACT_ATOMS: atom_id res chain seq x y z
N MET A 1 15.74 19.02 6.86
CA MET A 1 16.58 18.86 5.66
C MET A 1 17.63 17.81 5.97
N THR A 2 17.41 16.56 5.57
CA THR A 2 18.44 15.52 5.61
C THR A 2 19.32 15.71 4.38
N HIS A 3 20.59 16.05 4.57
CA HIS A 3 21.59 15.98 3.50
C HIS A 3 21.67 14.51 3.07
N SER A 4 21.12 14.19 1.91
CA SER A 4 21.35 12.89 1.30
C SER A 4 22.79 12.85 0.80
N ASP A 5 23.55 11.82 1.14
CA ASP A 5 24.88 11.49 0.56
C ASP A 5 24.84 11.20 -0.95
N ILE A 6 23.73 11.54 -1.62
CA ILE A 6 23.53 11.32 -3.05
C ILE A 6 24.16 12.50 -3.78
N ASN A 7 25.28 12.24 -4.46
CA ASN A 7 25.86 13.21 -5.37
C ASN A 7 24.89 13.48 -6.53
N PRO A 8 24.41 14.73 -6.72
CA PRO A 8 23.47 15.08 -7.79
C PRO A 8 24.02 14.77 -9.20
N GLU A 9 25.34 14.72 -9.36
CA GLU A 9 25.99 14.43 -10.64
C GLU A 9 25.86 12.96 -11.07
N HIS A 10 25.52 12.05 -10.14
CA HIS A 10 25.28 10.63 -10.44
C HIS A 10 23.81 10.31 -10.69
N ILE A 11 22.90 11.27 -10.53
CA ILE A 11 21.49 11.09 -10.82
C ILE A 11 21.27 11.35 -12.32
N THR A 12 20.86 10.32 -13.07
CA THR A 12 20.54 10.43 -14.50
C THR A 12 19.02 10.42 -14.70
N LEU A 13 18.57 10.88 -15.86
CA LEU A 13 17.18 10.81 -16.28
C LEU A 13 16.67 9.36 -16.33
N ALA A 14 17.53 8.42 -16.73
CA ALA A 14 17.22 6.98 -16.71
C ALA A 14 16.97 6.47 -15.29
N HIS A 15 17.80 6.87 -14.31
CA HIS A 15 17.59 6.53 -12.90
C HIS A 15 16.25 7.05 -12.37
N LEU A 16 15.87 8.29 -12.72
CA LEU A 16 14.59 8.87 -12.34
C LEU A 16 13.41 8.13 -12.98
N ARG A 17 13.51 7.79 -14.27
CA ARG A 17 12.46 7.04 -14.99
C ARG A 17 12.26 5.63 -14.44
N ALA A 18 13.35 4.90 -14.21
CA ALA A 18 13.29 3.55 -13.65
C ALA A 18 12.59 3.56 -12.28
N LYS A 19 13.02 4.46 -11.38
CA LYS A 19 12.43 4.57 -10.04
C LYS A 19 10.94 4.94 -10.08
N ASN A 20 10.54 5.82 -10.99
CA ASN A 20 9.13 6.19 -11.18
C ASN A 20 8.30 5.03 -11.74
N HIS A 21 8.87 4.21 -12.61
CA HIS A 21 8.24 3.01 -13.12
C HIS A 21 8.03 1.96 -12.02
N ASP A 22 9.05 1.71 -11.19
CA ASP A 22 8.95 0.80 -10.04
C ASP A 22 7.82 1.20 -9.09
N ILE A 23 7.76 2.49 -8.71
CA ILE A 23 6.68 3.07 -7.89
C ILE A 23 5.32 2.89 -8.57
N THR A 24 5.26 3.05 -9.89
CA THR A 24 4.02 2.95 -10.65
C THR A 24 3.48 1.53 -10.63
N SER A 25 4.36 0.54 -10.87
CA SER A 25 4.05 -0.88 -10.83
C SER A 25 3.59 -1.32 -9.43
N ASP A 26 4.31 -0.94 -8.38
CA ASP A 26 3.93 -1.27 -7.01
C ASP A 26 2.55 -0.71 -6.64
N ALA A 27 2.25 0.50 -7.10
CA ALA A 27 0.98 1.16 -6.80
C ALA A 27 -0.22 0.62 -7.60
N GLU A 28 0.00 0.05 -8.79
CA GLU A 28 -1.08 -0.57 -9.59
C GLU A 28 -1.57 -1.90 -9.02
N ILE A 29 -0.73 -2.55 -8.22
CA ILE A 29 -1.04 -3.81 -7.53
C ILE A 29 -1.84 -3.54 -6.24
N LEU A 30 -1.86 -2.30 -5.75
CA LEU A 30 -2.60 -1.92 -4.56
C LEU A 30 -4.10 -1.78 -4.86
N SER A 31 -4.88 -2.70 -4.30
CA SER A 31 -6.26 -2.44 -3.94
C SER A 31 -6.21 -1.81 -2.55
N LEU A 32 -6.57 -0.54 -2.39
CA LEU A 32 -6.59 0.10 -1.07
C LEU A 32 -7.98 0.02 -0.43
N PRO A 33 -8.06 -0.09 0.89
CA PRO A 33 -9.34 -0.27 1.57
C PRO A 33 -10.25 0.97 1.53
N THR A 34 -9.71 2.17 1.20
CA THR A 34 -10.51 3.40 1.10
C THR A 34 -10.27 4.16 -0.20
N THR A 35 -11.33 4.79 -0.71
CA THR A 35 -11.27 5.65 -1.89
C THR A 35 -10.38 6.88 -1.67
N ASP A 36 -10.37 7.43 -0.46
CA ASP A 36 -9.54 8.58 -0.11
C ASP A 36 -8.04 8.27 -0.20
N LEU A 37 -7.60 7.12 0.34
CA LEU A 37 -6.20 6.69 0.24
C LEU A 37 -5.79 6.45 -1.23
N HIS A 38 -6.70 5.91 -2.05
CA HIS A 38 -6.46 5.76 -3.50
C HIS A 38 -6.28 7.10 -4.20
N PHE A 39 -7.12 8.08 -3.86
CA PHE A 39 -7.00 9.42 -4.43
C PHE A 39 -5.68 10.08 -4.03
N GLN A 40 -5.26 9.96 -2.77
CA GLN A 40 -3.99 10.51 -2.31
C GLN A 40 -2.78 9.90 -3.05
N ILE A 41 -2.71 8.57 -3.21
CA ILE A 41 -1.63 7.92 -3.97
C ILE A 41 -1.65 8.34 -5.44
N ARG A 42 -2.84 8.36 -6.05
CA ARG A 42 -3.01 8.75 -7.45
C ARG A 42 -2.55 10.20 -7.69
N ASP A 43 -2.93 11.10 -6.80
CA ASP A 43 -2.59 12.52 -6.92
C ASP A 43 -1.08 12.72 -6.75
N ILE A 44 -0.44 11.99 -5.81
CA ILE A 44 1.03 11.96 -5.68
C ILE A 44 1.71 11.52 -6.98
N LYS A 45 1.28 10.38 -7.53
CA LYS A 45 1.84 9.85 -8.79
C LYS A 45 1.63 10.84 -9.95
N LYS A 46 0.46 11.47 -10.03
CA LYS A 46 0.10 12.39 -11.11
C LYS A 46 1.08 13.57 -11.17
N TRP A 47 1.36 14.21 -10.04
CA TRP A 47 2.30 15.33 -10.05
C TRP A 47 3.75 14.85 -10.19
N GLN A 48 4.15 13.70 -9.63
CA GLN A 48 5.49 13.12 -9.83
C GLN A 48 5.78 12.86 -11.32
N ASN A 49 4.82 12.28 -12.04
CA ASN A 49 4.89 12.10 -13.49
C ASN A 49 4.99 13.43 -14.24
N LYS A 50 4.19 14.43 -13.85
CA LYS A 50 4.21 15.77 -14.45
C LYS A 50 5.59 16.43 -14.30
N ILE A 51 6.18 16.37 -13.10
CA ILE A 51 7.51 16.91 -12.84
C ILE A 51 8.58 16.16 -13.63
N LEU A 52 8.53 14.82 -13.67
CA LEU A 52 9.49 14.02 -14.43
C LEU A 52 9.46 14.35 -15.93
N ASN A 53 8.26 14.48 -16.51
CA ASN A 53 8.09 14.85 -17.91
C ASN A 53 8.65 16.24 -18.19
N MET A 54 8.46 17.19 -17.27
CA MET A 54 9.01 18.54 -17.39
C MET A 54 10.54 18.54 -17.33
N ILE A 55 11.13 17.84 -16.36
CA ILE A 55 12.59 17.65 -16.25
C ILE A 55 13.14 17.02 -17.53
N SER A 56 12.45 16.02 -18.08
CA SER A 56 12.84 15.38 -19.34
C SER A 56 12.80 16.35 -20.53
N ALA A 57 11.75 17.17 -20.66
CA ALA A 57 11.62 18.11 -21.77
C ALA A 57 12.65 19.23 -21.70
N GLU A 58 12.79 19.84 -20.52
CA GLU A 58 13.66 20.99 -20.31
C GLU A 58 15.15 20.58 -20.33
N SER A 59 15.51 19.39 -19.82
CA SER A 59 16.88 18.87 -19.99
C SER A 59 17.26 18.65 -21.45
N ALA A 60 16.33 18.21 -22.30
CA ALA A 60 16.57 18.08 -23.74
C ALA A 60 16.77 19.46 -24.41
N ILE A 61 15.97 20.46 -24.02
CA ILE A 61 16.15 21.85 -24.47
C ILE A 61 17.54 22.35 -24.06
N ILE A 62 17.89 22.25 -22.78
CA ILE A 62 19.19 22.69 -22.25
C ILE A 62 20.34 21.97 -22.98
N TYR A 63 20.25 20.66 -23.14
CA TYR A 63 21.26 19.89 -23.87
C TYR A 63 21.39 20.35 -25.32
N SER A 64 20.29 20.54 -26.06
CA SER A 64 20.35 20.98 -27.46
C SER A 64 21.08 22.33 -27.60
N GLN A 65 20.83 23.27 -26.70
CA GLN A 65 21.50 24.57 -26.68
C GLN A 65 22.98 24.44 -26.36
N LEU A 66 23.33 23.61 -25.37
CA LEU A 66 24.71 23.33 -24.99
C LEU A 66 25.46 22.46 -26.02
N HIS A 67 24.76 21.65 -26.82
CA HIS A 67 25.35 20.82 -27.87
C HIS A 67 25.64 21.64 -29.13
N ASN A 68 24.73 22.55 -29.48
CA ASN A 68 24.92 23.54 -30.55
C ASN A 68 25.98 24.60 -30.19
N PHE A 69 26.53 24.56 -28.97
CA PHE A 69 27.74 25.27 -28.58
C PHE A 69 28.96 24.64 -29.26
N ASP A 70 29.19 25.04 -30.51
CA ASP A 70 30.36 24.65 -31.28
C ASP A 70 31.48 25.68 -31.09
N LEU A 71 32.46 25.33 -30.26
CA LEU A 71 33.66 26.13 -30.06
C LEU A 71 34.41 26.36 -31.38
N GLU A 72 34.44 25.38 -32.30
CA GLU A 72 35.20 25.47 -33.54
C GLU A 72 34.57 26.46 -34.53
N ASN A 73 33.24 26.56 -34.60
CA ASN A 73 32.55 27.58 -35.41
C ASN A 73 32.61 28.98 -34.78
N LEU A 74 32.62 29.05 -33.45
CA LEU A 74 32.71 30.29 -32.67
C LEU A 74 34.12 30.92 -32.79
N PHE A 75 35.15 30.08 -32.96
CA PHE A 75 36.51 30.52 -33.29
C PHE A 75 36.82 30.54 -34.81
N GLY A 76 36.13 29.76 -35.64
CA GLY A 76 36.36 29.63 -37.09
C GLY A 76 35.83 30.81 -37.92
N THR A 77 34.84 31.53 -37.41
CA THR A 77 34.41 32.84 -37.93
C THR A 77 35.43 33.97 -37.65
N LEU A 78 36.56 33.67 -37.00
CA LEU A 78 37.61 34.62 -36.61
C LEU A 78 38.84 34.64 -37.54
N SER A 79 38.81 34.02 -38.72
CA SER A 79 39.90 34.23 -39.69
C SER A 79 39.72 35.57 -40.41
N PRO A 80 40.68 36.52 -40.33
CA PRO A 80 40.58 37.81 -41.00
C PRO A 80 40.87 37.63 -42.49
N ALA A 81 39.89 37.12 -43.23
CA ALA A 81 39.96 37.14 -44.68
C ALA A 81 39.50 38.51 -45.19
N THR A 82 40.50 39.33 -45.53
CA THR A 82 40.47 40.45 -46.48
C THR A 82 39.70 41.71 -46.07
N GLY A 83 40.42 42.83 -46.12
CA GLY A 83 40.02 44.12 -45.60
C GLY A 83 38.70 44.65 -46.16
N ALA A 84 37.83 45.09 -45.26
CA ALA A 84 36.83 46.09 -45.54
C ALA A 84 36.52 46.82 -44.24
N ASN A 85 36.57 48.15 -44.29
CA ASN A 85 36.13 49.04 -43.23
C ASN A 85 34.65 48.78 -42.89
N MET A 86 34.37 48.27 -41.70
CA MET A 86 33.13 48.50 -40.98
C MET A 86 33.43 48.52 -39.49
N GLN A 87 32.78 49.43 -38.76
CA GLN A 87 32.80 49.52 -37.31
C GLN A 87 32.27 48.20 -36.71
N THR A 88 33.16 47.24 -36.49
CA THR A 88 32.87 46.00 -35.78
C THR A 88 32.93 46.30 -34.28
N LEU A 89 31.85 45.99 -33.55
CA LEU A 89 31.94 45.82 -32.09
C LEU A 89 33.14 44.88 -31.79
N PRO A 90 33.88 45.06 -30.67
CA PRO A 90 35.01 44.19 -30.36
C PRO A 90 34.52 42.74 -30.41
N HIS A 91 35.19 41.88 -31.17
CA HIS A 91 34.80 40.48 -31.42
C HIS A 91 34.43 39.71 -30.13
N GLU A 92 35.12 40.03 -29.05
CA GLU A 92 34.87 39.51 -27.69
C GLU A 92 33.46 39.83 -27.19
N LYS A 93 32.91 40.99 -27.55
CA LYS A 93 31.57 41.43 -27.16
C LYS A 93 30.48 40.62 -27.87
N GLN A 94 30.63 40.30 -29.15
CA GLN A 94 29.66 39.47 -29.89
C GLN A 94 29.62 38.04 -29.36
N ILE A 95 30.80 37.46 -29.11
CA ILE A 95 30.94 36.16 -28.45
C ILE A 95 30.26 36.19 -27.08
N TYR A 96 30.55 37.21 -26.29
CA TYR A 96 29.98 37.36 -24.95
C TYR A 96 28.45 37.54 -24.95
N GLU A 97 27.89 38.30 -25.90
CA GLU A 97 26.44 38.48 -26.08
C GLU A 97 25.75 37.16 -26.48
N PHE A 98 26.37 36.38 -27.37
CA PHE A 98 25.88 35.04 -27.72
C PHE A 98 25.87 34.11 -26.51
N LEU A 99 26.98 34.03 -25.77
CA LEU A 99 27.08 33.21 -24.55
C LEU A 99 25.98 33.62 -23.55
N THR A 100 25.86 34.93 -23.27
CA THR A 100 24.87 35.46 -22.31
C THR A 100 23.44 35.11 -22.71
N THR A 101 23.12 35.12 -24.01
CA THR A 101 21.81 34.70 -24.54
C THR A 101 21.53 33.22 -24.24
N GLN A 102 22.52 32.34 -24.49
CA GLN A 102 22.40 30.91 -24.20
C GLN A 102 22.17 30.62 -22.71
N MET A 103 22.89 31.33 -21.82
CA MET A 103 22.70 31.16 -20.38
C MET A 103 21.39 31.72 -19.86
N ASN A 104 20.88 32.82 -20.43
CA ASN A 104 19.54 33.32 -20.11
C ASN A 104 18.49 32.24 -20.39
N MET A 105 18.57 31.55 -21.53
CA MET A 105 17.65 30.47 -21.86
C MET A 105 17.73 29.30 -20.86
N ILE A 106 18.94 28.85 -20.50
CA ILE A 106 19.14 27.78 -19.50
C ILE A 106 18.59 28.23 -18.13
N TYR A 107 18.87 29.47 -17.74
CA TYR A 107 18.38 30.04 -16.48
C TYR A 107 16.85 30.11 -16.45
N HIS A 108 16.20 30.51 -17.54
CA HIS A 108 14.73 30.53 -17.64
C HIS A 108 14.14 29.12 -17.56
N SER A 109 14.71 28.15 -18.29
CA SER A 109 14.30 26.75 -18.27
C SER A 109 14.36 26.15 -16.85
N VAL A 110 15.48 26.33 -16.14
CA VAL A 110 15.64 25.84 -14.76
C VAL A 110 14.64 26.51 -13.79
N ASN A 111 14.43 27.82 -13.93
CA ASN A 111 13.46 28.54 -13.09
C ASN A 111 12.01 28.14 -13.38
N ASN A 112 11.67 27.81 -14.63
CA ASN A 112 10.35 27.34 -15.01
C ASN A 112 9.99 26.04 -14.30
N ILE A 113 10.89 25.04 -14.37
CA ILE A 113 10.70 23.76 -13.69
C ILE A 113 10.62 23.95 -12.17
N ASN A 114 11.50 24.78 -11.60
CA ASN A 114 11.49 25.03 -10.16
C ASN A 114 10.19 25.72 -9.71
N THR A 115 9.68 26.66 -10.50
CA THR A 115 8.39 27.31 -10.21
C THR A 115 7.29 26.25 -10.20
N LEU A 116 7.17 25.47 -11.28
CA LEU A 116 6.16 24.40 -11.37
C LEU A 116 6.28 23.38 -10.25
N PHE A 117 7.49 22.98 -9.87
CA PHE A 117 7.74 22.10 -8.73
C PHE A 117 7.15 22.70 -7.46
N ASN A 118 7.47 23.95 -7.12
CA ASN A 118 6.96 24.58 -5.91
C ASN A 118 5.44 24.83 -5.93
N THR A 119 4.82 24.98 -7.11
CA THR A 119 3.36 25.16 -7.22
C THR A 119 2.59 23.84 -7.08
N GLU A 120 3.13 22.75 -7.61
CA GLU A 120 2.43 21.45 -7.66
C GLU A 120 2.85 20.50 -6.52
N PHE A 121 4.02 20.71 -5.92
CA PHE A 121 4.56 19.85 -4.87
C PHE A 121 3.86 20.11 -3.54
N ASP A 122 3.00 19.17 -3.16
CA ASP A 122 2.44 19.13 -1.82
C ASP A 122 3.34 18.31 -0.87
N SER A 123 4.12 19.02 -0.06
CA SER A 123 4.97 18.43 0.98
C SER A 123 4.18 17.71 2.08
N GLY A 124 2.90 18.03 2.25
CA GLY A 124 2.00 17.43 3.23
C GLY A 124 1.37 16.11 2.76
N ALA A 125 1.29 15.86 1.45
CA ALA A 125 0.57 14.70 0.89
C ALA A 125 1.10 13.34 1.39
N ILE A 126 2.44 13.14 1.39
CA ILE A 126 3.03 11.86 1.87
C ILE A 126 2.85 11.68 3.39
N PRO A 127 3.13 12.68 4.25
CA PRO A 127 2.83 12.60 5.68
C PRO A 127 1.35 12.35 6.00
N LEU A 128 0.42 13.00 5.27
CA LEU A 128 -1.02 12.80 5.43
C LEU A 128 -1.41 11.36 5.09
N LEU A 129 -0.94 10.86 3.95
CA LEU A 129 -1.14 9.47 3.54
C LEU A 129 -0.57 8.48 4.58
N GLN A 130 0.62 8.76 5.11
CA GLN A 130 1.22 7.97 6.18
C GLN A 130 0.34 7.95 7.44
N GLY A 131 -0.16 9.11 7.88
CA GLY A 131 -1.05 9.20 9.03
C GLY A 131 -2.35 8.42 8.83
N GLY A 132 -2.96 8.56 7.65
CA GLY A 132 -4.18 7.82 7.27
C GLY A 132 -3.98 6.30 7.26
N LEU A 133 -2.89 5.82 6.67
CA LEU A 133 -2.54 4.40 6.62
C LEU A 133 -2.26 3.82 8.02
N LEU A 134 -1.50 4.52 8.85
CA LEU A 134 -1.19 4.07 10.22
C LEU A 134 -2.43 4.04 11.11
N HIS A 135 -3.32 5.04 10.98
CA HIS A 135 -4.59 5.04 11.69
C HIS A 135 -5.47 3.85 11.27
N HIS A 136 -5.55 3.58 9.96
CA HIS A 136 -6.31 2.44 9.45
C HIS A 136 -5.72 1.09 9.89
N GLN A 137 -4.39 0.96 9.88
CA GLN A 137 -3.70 -0.22 10.38
C GLN A 137 -4.06 -0.51 11.85
N SER A 138 -3.99 0.52 12.71
CA SER A 138 -4.34 0.39 14.12
C SER A 138 -5.79 -0.03 14.34
N TYR A 139 -6.72 0.50 13.52
CA TYR A 139 -8.12 0.07 13.54
C TYR A 139 -8.26 -1.41 13.17
N LEU A 140 -7.62 -1.86 12.09
CA LEU A 140 -7.67 -3.24 11.64
C LEU A 140 -7.07 -4.21 12.68
N ASP A 141 -5.93 -3.85 13.29
CA ASP A 141 -5.29 -4.64 14.35
C ASP A 141 -6.25 -4.87 15.51
N LYS A 142 -6.93 -3.81 15.95
CA LYS A 142 -7.92 -3.90 17.02
C LYS A 142 -9.13 -4.75 16.62
N ALA A 143 -9.63 -4.59 15.40
CA ALA A 143 -10.76 -5.37 14.91
C ALA A 143 -10.42 -6.88 14.84
N ILE A 144 -9.25 -7.23 14.31
CA ILE A 144 -8.76 -8.61 14.23
C ILE A 144 -8.57 -9.19 15.64
N SER A 145 -7.92 -8.44 16.53
CA SER A 145 -7.69 -8.88 17.92
C SER A 145 -8.99 -9.12 18.70
N ASN A 146 -10.08 -8.44 18.35
CA ASN A 146 -11.38 -8.65 18.97
C ASN A 146 -12.15 -9.82 18.34
N ALA A 147 -12.02 -10.04 17.04
CA ALA A 147 -12.76 -11.09 16.33
C ALA A 147 -12.26 -12.51 16.64
N LEU A 148 -10.95 -12.68 16.87
CA LEU A 148 -10.35 -14.00 17.15
C LEU A 148 -10.93 -14.66 18.42
N PRO A 149 -10.97 -14.00 19.59
CA PRO A 149 -11.58 -14.58 20.79
C PRO A 149 -13.05 -14.96 20.61
N ASP A 150 -13.83 -14.17 19.86
CA ASP A 150 -15.23 -14.48 19.60
C ASP A 150 -15.39 -15.75 18.77
N ILE A 151 -14.57 -15.92 17.72
CA ILE A 151 -14.55 -17.15 16.90
C ILE A 151 -14.19 -18.36 17.76
N ASP A 152 -13.18 -18.25 18.62
CA ASP A 152 -12.74 -19.34 19.51
C ASP A 152 -13.83 -19.71 20.53
N LYS A 153 -14.47 -18.69 21.11
CA LYS A 153 -15.60 -18.85 22.04
C LYS A 153 -16.78 -19.57 21.37
N PHE A 154 -17.21 -19.12 20.19
CA PHE A 154 -18.33 -19.75 19.48
C PHE A 154 -17.98 -21.15 18.97
N SER A 155 -16.72 -21.40 18.59
CA SER A 155 -16.25 -22.73 18.19
C SER A 155 -16.28 -23.70 19.38
N SER A 156 -15.89 -23.23 20.56
CA SER A 156 -15.97 -24.00 21.80
C SER A 156 -17.41 -24.28 22.23
N ASP A 157 -18.30 -23.27 22.15
CA ASP A 157 -19.74 -23.44 22.42
C ASP A 157 -20.36 -24.45 21.44
N LYS A 158 -20.01 -24.36 20.16
CA LYS A 158 -20.48 -25.31 19.14
C LYS A 158 -20.05 -26.74 19.47
N LEU A 159 -18.78 -26.97 19.78
CA LEU A 159 -18.26 -28.31 20.11
C LEU A 159 -18.98 -28.89 21.32
N TYR A 160 -19.21 -28.06 22.36
CA TYR A 160 -19.97 -28.46 23.54
C TYR A 160 -21.38 -28.95 23.18
N TRP A 161 -22.09 -28.25 22.28
CA TRP A 161 -23.43 -28.68 21.85
C TRP A 161 -23.39 -29.89 20.92
N GLU A 162 -22.37 -30.05 20.09
CA GLU A 162 -22.15 -31.25 19.26
C GLU A 162 -21.97 -32.49 20.13
N ASP A 163 -21.19 -32.41 21.20
CA ASP A 163 -21.03 -33.50 22.18
C ASP A 163 -22.37 -33.87 22.84
N LYS A 164 -23.19 -32.88 23.20
CA LYS A 164 -24.52 -33.13 23.78
C LYS A 164 -25.50 -33.72 22.76
N LEU A 165 -25.46 -33.29 21.51
CA LEU A 165 -26.26 -33.88 20.44
C LEU A 165 -25.86 -35.34 20.18
N ALA A 166 -24.56 -35.66 20.24
CA ALA A 166 -24.08 -37.04 20.09
C ALA A 166 -24.64 -37.98 21.15
N VAL A 167 -24.72 -37.54 22.42
CA VAL A 167 -25.37 -38.30 23.50
C VAL A 167 -26.84 -38.60 23.16
N ILE A 168 -27.58 -37.63 22.64
CA ILE A 168 -28.99 -37.82 22.25
C ILE A 168 -29.11 -38.86 21.13
N ILE A 169 -28.32 -38.72 20.06
CA ILE A 169 -28.38 -39.64 18.91
C ILE A 169 -28.02 -41.07 19.34
N GLN A 170 -26.96 -41.24 20.13
CA GLN A 170 -26.55 -42.56 20.63
C GLN A 170 -27.61 -43.15 21.56
N SER A 171 -28.27 -42.32 22.37
CA SER A 171 -29.36 -42.79 23.22
C SER A 171 -30.59 -43.23 22.41
N GLU A 172 -30.96 -42.49 21.36
CA GLU A 172 -32.02 -42.89 20.43
C GLU A 172 -31.72 -44.25 19.79
N GLU A 173 -30.46 -44.48 19.42
CA GLU A 173 -30.01 -45.75 18.88
C GLU A 173 -30.12 -46.90 19.90
N ILE A 174 -29.66 -46.70 21.15
CA ILE A 174 -29.80 -47.69 22.24
C ILE A 174 -31.28 -48.01 22.50
N ILE A 175 -32.14 -46.98 22.60
CA ILE A 175 -33.58 -47.13 22.78
C ILE A 175 -34.18 -48.02 21.69
N HIS A 176 -33.77 -47.81 20.45
CA HIS A 176 -34.26 -48.57 19.30
C HIS A 176 -33.70 -50.00 19.28
N GLN A 177 -32.40 -50.19 19.48
CA GLN A 177 -31.73 -51.50 19.43
C GLN A 177 -32.24 -52.45 20.52
N HIS A 178 -32.47 -51.95 21.73
CA HIS A 178 -32.96 -52.75 22.86
C HIS A 178 -34.49 -52.78 22.98
N GLY A 179 -35.21 -52.15 22.03
CA GLY A 179 -36.69 -52.14 22.02
C GLY A 179 -37.31 -51.53 23.28
N LEU A 180 -36.68 -50.52 23.89
CA LEU A 180 -37.06 -50.00 25.22
C LEU A 180 -38.50 -49.46 25.25
N GLN A 181 -39.01 -48.96 24.12
CA GLN A 181 -40.40 -48.51 23.97
C GLN A 181 -41.41 -49.65 24.14
N SER A 182 -41.05 -50.88 23.75
CA SER A 182 -41.90 -52.05 23.93
C SER A 182 -41.89 -52.54 25.39
N ILE A 183 -40.78 -52.33 26.10
CA ILE A 183 -40.59 -52.79 27.48
C ILE A 183 -41.22 -51.81 28.49
N PHE A 184 -41.01 -50.51 28.30
CA PHE A 184 -41.35 -49.46 29.28
C PHE A 184 -42.48 -48.52 28.81
N GLY A 185 -43.05 -48.77 27.63
CA GLY A 185 -44.11 -47.96 27.03
C GLY A 185 -43.60 -46.92 26.02
N THR A 186 -44.51 -46.37 25.24
CA THR A 186 -44.20 -45.53 24.06
C THR A 186 -44.17 -44.02 24.33
N THR A 187 -44.45 -43.60 25.57
CA THR A 187 -44.64 -42.18 25.92
C THR A 187 -43.49 -41.64 26.76
N THR A 188 -43.02 -42.39 27.76
CA THR A 188 -42.01 -41.97 28.73
C THR A 188 -40.69 -42.72 28.58
N LEU A 189 -39.58 -42.00 28.72
CA LEU A 189 -38.25 -42.58 28.79
C LEU A 189 -38.06 -43.37 30.10
N PRO A 190 -37.32 -44.50 30.06
CA PRO A 190 -37.04 -45.27 31.26
C PRO A 190 -36.14 -44.49 32.23
N THR A 191 -36.40 -44.63 33.52
CA THR A 191 -35.58 -44.04 34.59
C THR A 191 -34.28 -44.83 34.80
N ALA A 192 -33.29 -44.20 35.43
CA ALA A 192 -32.01 -44.86 35.75
C ALA A 192 -32.20 -46.16 36.56
N ASP A 193 -33.19 -46.21 37.46
CA ASP A 193 -33.51 -47.42 38.22
C ASP A 193 -34.13 -48.52 37.36
N GLN A 194 -34.99 -48.17 36.40
CA GLN A 194 -35.58 -49.13 35.47
C GLN A 194 -34.53 -49.72 34.52
N LEU A 195 -33.53 -48.93 34.12
CA LEU A 195 -32.43 -49.36 33.25
C LEU A 195 -31.48 -50.36 33.92
N LYS A 196 -31.44 -50.46 35.26
CA LYS A 196 -30.63 -51.47 35.97
C LYS A 196 -31.01 -52.91 35.59
N ASN A 197 -32.25 -53.12 35.18
CA ASN A 197 -32.81 -54.42 34.83
C ASN A 197 -32.65 -54.76 33.34
N VAL A 198 -31.96 -53.92 32.56
CA VAL A 198 -31.67 -54.13 31.14
C VAL A 198 -30.19 -54.48 30.97
N GLU A 199 -29.89 -55.46 30.11
CA GLU A 199 -28.51 -55.82 29.76
C GLU A 199 -27.90 -54.79 28.80
N LEU A 200 -27.43 -53.69 29.38
CA LEU A 200 -26.64 -52.66 28.70
C LEU A 200 -25.15 -52.81 29.03
N SER A 201 -24.29 -52.62 28.04
CA SER A 201 -22.85 -52.45 28.23
C SER A 201 -22.55 -51.22 29.10
N SER A 202 -21.34 -51.17 29.67
CA SER A 202 -20.90 -50.05 30.51
C SER A 202 -20.91 -48.70 29.78
N SER A 203 -20.62 -48.68 28.46
CA SER A 203 -20.71 -47.46 27.65
C SER A 203 -22.15 -47.03 27.40
N GLU A 204 -23.05 -47.97 27.09
CA GLU A 204 -24.46 -47.66 26.87
C GLU A 204 -25.13 -47.13 28.14
N ARG A 205 -24.82 -47.71 29.31
CA ARG A 205 -25.32 -47.19 30.60
C ARG A 205 -24.88 -45.75 30.83
N PHE A 206 -23.60 -45.45 30.59
CA PHE A 206 -23.09 -44.08 30.74
C PHE A 206 -23.82 -43.09 29.81
N ILE A 207 -24.04 -43.46 28.55
CA ILE A 207 -24.76 -42.63 27.58
C ILE A 207 -26.20 -42.36 28.04
N MET A 208 -26.91 -43.42 28.47
CA MET A 208 -28.30 -43.30 28.94
C MET A 208 -28.42 -42.49 30.24
N ASP A 209 -27.44 -42.57 31.14
CA ASP A 209 -27.40 -41.74 32.36
C ASP A 209 -27.15 -40.26 32.02
N GLU A 210 -26.27 -39.98 31.06
CA GLU A 210 -25.98 -38.62 30.62
C GLU A 210 -27.15 -37.99 29.83
N LEU A 211 -27.95 -38.81 29.13
CA LEU A 211 -29.13 -38.35 28.39
C LEU A 211 -30.08 -37.52 29.26
N HIS A 212 -30.44 -38.04 30.44
CA HIS A 212 -31.36 -37.38 31.35
C HIS A 212 -30.84 -35.98 31.74
N ARG A 213 -29.53 -35.83 31.98
CA ARG A 213 -28.91 -34.53 32.28
C ARG A 213 -28.99 -33.57 31.09
N VAL A 214 -28.72 -34.06 29.88
CA VAL A 214 -28.73 -33.24 28.66
C VAL A 214 -30.13 -32.70 28.39
N VAL A 215 -31.16 -33.55 28.41
CA VAL A 215 -32.53 -33.14 28.12
C VAL A 215 -33.04 -32.18 29.19
N SER A 216 -32.77 -32.45 30.48
CA SER A 216 -33.15 -31.53 31.57
C SER A 216 -32.49 -30.16 31.44
N ALA A 217 -31.21 -30.10 31.03
CA ALA A 217 -30.49 -28.85 30.84
C ALA A 217 -31.02 -28.00 29.67
N VAL A 218 -31.63 -28.62 28.65
CA VAL A 218 -32.13 -27.94 27.46
C VAL A 218 -33.60 -27.51 27.61
N ILE A 219 -34.45 -28.38 28.13
CA ILE A 219 -35.91 -28.11 28.23
C ILE A 219 -36.25 -27.33 29.51
N ASN A 220 -35.35 -27.26 30.50
CA ASN A 220 -35.56 -26.52 31.76
C ASN A 220 -36.84 -26.96 32.51
N THR A 221 -37.24 -28.23 32.37
CA THR A 221 -38.43 -28.80 33.03
C THR A 221 -38.06 -29.65 34.24
N LEU A 222 -38.77 -29.42 35.35
CA LEU A 222 -38.68 -30.13 36.64
C LEU A 222 -39.66 -31.32 36.76
N THR A 223 -40.15 -31.88 35.65
CA THR A 223 -41.18 -32.93 35.68
C THR A 223 -40.59 -34.33 35.93
N GLU A 224 -41.32 -35.16 36.69
CA GLU A 224 -40.95 -36.51 37.17
C GLU A 224 -40.70 -37.58 36.08
N GLY A 225 -40.68 -37.20 34.80
CA GLY A 225 -40.32 -38.10 33.71
C GLY A 225 -40.13 -37.35 32.40
N LEU A 226 -39.07 -37.71 31.66
CA LEU A 226 -38.83 -37.23 30.30
C LEU A 226 -39.59 -38.09 29.29
N SER A 227 -40.16 -37.49 28.25
CA SER A 227 -40.88 -38.19 27.19
C SER A 227 -40.03 -38.39 25.93
N TYR A 228 -40.40 -39.37 25.09
CA TYR A 228 -39.77 -39.53 23.77
C TYR A 228 -40.01 -38.32 22.85
N VAL A 229 -41.12 -37.60 23.04
CA VAL A 229 -41.38 -36.35 22.29
C VAL A 229 -40.36 -35.28 22.69
N GLN A 230 -40.14 -35.07 23.98
CA GLN A 230 -39.14 -34.15 24.51
C GLN A 230 -37.71 -34.49 24.04
N LEU A 231 -37.39 -35.77 23.88
CA LEU A 231 -36.11 -36.20 23.30
C LEU A 231 -35.94 -35.66 21.87
N VAL A 232 -36.94 -35.85 21.01
CA VAL A 232 -36.94 -35.38 19.62
C VAL A 232 -36.92 -33.85 19.54
N GLU A 233 -37.69 -33.17 20.40
CA GLU A 233 -37.68 -31.71 20.52
C GLU A 233 -36.29 -31.21 20.91
N THR A 234 -35.66 -31.80 21.93
CA THR A 234 -34.29 -31.46 22.36
C THR A 234 -33.30 -31.63 21.22
N ARG A 235 -33.35 -32.76 20.52
CA ARG A 235 -32.50 -33.04 19.35
C ARG A 235 -32.64 -31.95 18.29
N THR A 236 -33.87 -31.55 18.00
CA THR A 236 -34.18 -30.54 16.99
C THR A 236 -33.65 -29.17 17.42
N THR A 237 -33.87 -28.77 18.67
CA THR A 237 -33.35 -27.52 19.24
C THR A 237 -31.82 -27.47 19.24
N LEU A 238 -31.14 -28.54 19.65
CA LEU A 238 -29.67 -28.61 19.61
C LEU A 238 -29.14 -28.55 18.19
N SER A 239 -29.74 -29.30 17.26
CA SER A 239 -29.35 -29.29 15.85
C SER A 239 -29.47 -27.90 15.24
N GLN A 240 -30.57 -27.20 15.52
CA GLN A 240 -30.77 -25.82 15.06
C GLN A 240 -29.72 -24.87 15.65
N ARG A 241 -29.44 -24.98 16.96
CA ARG A 241 -28.41 -24.15 17.61
C ARG A 241 -27.02 -24.37 17.02
N ILE A 242 -26.62 -25.63 16.77
CA ILE A 242 -25.33 -25.97 16.13
C ILE A 242 -25.26 -25.41 14.71
N TYR A 243 -26.37 -25.47 13.96
CA TYR A 243 -26.45 -24.87 12.63
C TYR A 243 -26.26 -23.35 12.68
N ASP A 244 -26.95 -22.66 13.58
CA ASP A 244 -26.85 -21.21 13.75
C ASP A 244 -25.43 -20.78 14.18
N LEU A 245 -24.82 -21.50 15.13
CA LEU A 245 -23.41 -21.30 15.52
C LEU A 245 -22.46 -21.53 14.34
N SER A 246 -22.68 -22.58 13.56
CA SER A 246 -21.86 -22.87 12.37
C SER A 246 -21.94 -21.74 11.34
N LYS A 247 -23.15 -21.19 11.12
CA LYS A 247 -23.35 -20.04 10.23
C LYS A 247 -22.65 -18.79 10.77
N LEU A 248 -22.77 -18.51 12.07
CA LEU A 248 -22.12 -17.37 12.73
C LEU A 248 -20.58 -17.46 12.61
N ILE A 249 -20.00 -18.61 12.95
CA ILE A 249 -18.55 -18.85 12.85
C ILE A 249 -18.08 -18.66 11.41
N ARG A 250 -18.82 -19.16 10.42
CA ARG A 250 -18.47 -18.99 9.00
C ARG A 250 -18.44 -17.53 8.60
N ASN A 251 -19.45 -16.76 8.99
CA ASN A 251 -19.52 -15.33 8.68
C ASN A 251 -18.36 -14.57 9.35
N LEU A 252 -18.11 -14.82 10.64
CA LEU A 252 -16.98 -14.19 11.36
C LEU A 252 -15.63 -14.53 10.73
N LYS A 253 -15.42 -15.77 10.27
CA LYS A 253 -14.20 -16.17 9.54
C LYS A 253 -14.06 -15.45 8.20
N GLN A 254 -15.17 -15.22 7.50
CA GLN A 254 -15.18 -14.46 6.26
C GLN A 254 -14.81 -12.99 6.52
N ASP A 255 -15.41 -12.36 7.53
CA ASP A 255 -15.11 -10.99 7.93
C ASP A 255 -13.64 -10.86 8.38
N LEU A 256 -13.15 -11.80 9.19
CA LEU A 256 -11.74 -11.86 9.61
C LEU A 256 -10.79 -11.93 8.41
N LYS A 257 -11.13 -12.74 7.39
CA LYS A 257 -10.31 -12.86 6.19
C LYS A 257 -10.26 -11.53 5.43
N GLN A 258 -11.39 -10.83 5.29
CA GLN A 258 -11.42 -9.51 4.66
C GLN A 258 -10.58 -8.49 5.43
N LEU A 259 -10.65 -8.48 6.77
CA LEU A 259 -9.82 -7.60 7.60
C LEU A 259 -8.32 -7.89 7.44
N GLN A 260 -7.94 -9.17 7.35
CA GLN A 260 -6.55 -9.58 7.12
C GLN A 260 -6.04 -9.20 5.72
N ASP A 261 -6.90 -9.32 4.70
CA ASP A 261 -6.56 -8.90 3.33
C ASP A 261 -6.34 -7.38 3.28
N HIS A 262 -7.23 -6.59 3.88
CA HIS A 262 -7.03 -5.13 4.01
C HIS A 262 -5.79 -4.76 4.83
N MET A 263 -5.43 -5.56 5.85
CA MET A 263 -4.20 -5.35 6.63
C MET A 263 -2.96 -5.53 5.76
N GLN A 264 -2.93 -6.56 4.93
CA GLN A 264 -1.85 -6.83 4.00
C GLN A 264 -1.72 -5.72 2.94
N GLU A 265 -2.85 -5.24 2.41
CA GLU A 265 -2.89 -4.11 1.47
C GLU A 265 -2.36 -2.82 2.11
N THR A 266 -2.80 -2.52 3.34
CA THR A 266 -2.32 -1.35 4.11
C THR A 266 -0.81 -1.45 4.38
N GLY A 267 -0.31 -2.64 4.76
CA GLY A 267 1.11 -2.91 4.92
C GLY A 267 1.89 -2.66 3.63
N SER A 268 1.37 -3.14 2.49
CA SER A 268 1.97 -2.93 1.17
C SER A 268 2.03 -1.44 0.81
N ALA A 269 0.96 -0.69 1.06
CA ALA A 269 0.92 0.76 0.87
C ALA A 269 1.93 1.50 1.76
N LEU A 270 2.12 1.07 3.01
CA LEU A 270 3.14 1.63 3.91
C LEU A 270 4.56 1.40 3.37
N THR A 271 4.83 0.28 2.68
CA THR A 271 6.13 0.05 2.03
C THR A 271 6.37 0.90 0.79
N LEU A 272 5.30 1.45 0.18
CA LEU A 272 5.40 2.37 -0.95
C LEU A 272 5.84 3.78 -0.51
N LEU A 273 5.50 4.21 0.71
CA LEU A 273 5.79 5.57 1.21
C LEU A 273 7.27 5.94 1.17
N PRO A 274 8.22 5.08 1.62
CA PRO A 274 9.64 5.37 1.49
C PRO A 274 10.08 5.54 0.04
N LYS A 275 9.52 4.77 -0.91
CA LYS A 275 9.84 4.87 -2.34
C LYS A 275 9.37 6.21 -2.92
N LEU A 276 8.14 6.62 -2.60
CA LEU A 276 7.59 7.93 -2.97
C LEU A 276 8.44 9.08 -2.40
N ARG A 277 8.83 8.99 -1.13
CA ARG A 277 9.67 9.99 -0.46
C ARG A 277 11.07 10.07 -1.07
N ASP A 278 11.71 8.95 -1.36
CA ASP A 278 13.03 8.91 -1.98
C ASP A 278 13.00 9.47 -3.42
N PHE A 279 11.95 9.19 -4.19
CA PHE A 279 11.77 9.82 -5.50
C PHE A 279 11.71 11.35 -5.38
N ASN A 280 10.90 11.87 -4.45
CA ASN A 280 10.79 13.31 -4.22
C ASN A 280 12.13 13.93 -3.81
N ASN A 281 12.85 13.27 -2.90
CA ASN A 281 14.17 13.73 -2.45
C ASN A 281 15.17 13.80 -3.62
N ARG A 282 15.15 12.83 -4.53
CA ARG A 282 16.03 12.82 -5.71
C ARG A 282 15.68 13.94 -6.68
N ILE A 283 14.39 14.16 -6.96
CA ILE A 283 13.92 15.27 -7.78
C ILE A 283 14.35 16.60 -7.16
N SER A 284 14.11 16.81 -5.86
CA SER A 284 14.53 18.02 -5.15
C SER A 284 16.06 18.21 -5.21
N THR A 285 16.84 17.14 -5.07
CA THR A 285 18.31 17.19 -5.15
C THR A 285 18.79 17.64 -6.52
N VAL A 286 18.22 17.09 -7.60
CA VAL A 286 18.53 17.49 -8.99
C VAL A 286 18.16 18.96 -9.21
N LEU A 287 16.95 19.37 -8.83
CA LEU A 287 16.48 20.75 -9.03
C LEU A 287 17.30 21.77 -8.23
N LEU A 288 17.63 21.45 -6.97
CA LEU A 288 18.50 22.29 -6.15
C LEU A 288 19.89 22.43 -6.76
N PHE A 289 20.47 21.33 -7.27
CA PHE A 289 21.74 21.38 -7.97
C PHE A 289 21.65 22.27 -9.21
N TRP A 290 20.64 22.10 -10.06
CA TRP A 290 20.47 22.95 -11.25
C TRP A 290 20.35 24.43 -10.90
N LEU A 291 19.54 24.75 -9.88
CA LEU A 291 19.38 26.13 -9.40
C LEU A 291 20.69 26.72 -8.88
N GLN A 292 21.49 25.92 -8.17
CA GLN A 292 22.81 26.36 -7.68
C GLN A 292 23.78 26.58 -8.85
N SER A 293 23.79 25.69 -9.82
CA SER A 293 24.69 25.75 -10.97
C SER A 293 24.37 26.95 -11.87
N VAL A 294 23.09 27.25 -12.15
CA VAL A 294 22.72 28.45 -12.93
C VAL A 294 22.90 29.77 -12.17
N ARG A 295 22.98 29.76 -10.83
CA ARG A 295 23.33 30.97 -10.06
C ARG A 295 24.77 31.44 -10.34
N GLN A 296 25.64 30.57 -10.84
CA GLN A 296 27.00 30.93 -11.26
C GLN A 296 26.98 31.91 -12.44
N TYR A 297 25.87 32.02 -13.17
CA TYR A 297 25.68 32.98 -14.27
C TYR A 297 25.37 34.41 -13.80
N LYS A 298 24.97 34.60 -12.53
CA LYS A 298 24.57 35.92 -11.99
C LYS A 298 25.57 37.05 -12.24
N PRO A 299 26.89 36.86 -12.10
CA PRO A 299 27.87 37.90 -12.38
C PRO A 299 27.86 38.38 -13.83
N TYR A 300 27.33 37.59 -14.77
CA TYR A 300 27.38 37.86 -16.21
C TYR A 300 26.11 38.53 -16.74
N PHE A 301 24.97 38.42 -16.05
CA PHE A 301 23.69 39.01 -16.48
C PHE A 301 23.61 40.55 -16.43
N SER A 302 24.45 41.21 -15.65
CA SER A 302 24.36 42.65 -15.35
C SER A 302 25.47 43.49 -15.98
N GLN A 303 26.33 42.88 -16.81
CA GLN A 303 27.56 43.51 -17.26
C GLN A 303 27.61 43.66 -18.77
N ASN A 304 27.91 44.89 -19.19
CA ASN A 304 28.13 45.25 -20.58
C ASN A 304 29.55 44.90 -21.07
N THR A 305 30.40 44.36 -20.19
CA THR A 305 31.81 44.03 -20.43
C THR A 305 32.05 42.53 -20.29
N PRO A 306 32.75 41.89 -21.24
CA PRO A 306 33.08 40.47 -21.14
C PRO A 306 33.89 40.13 -19.88
N ARG A 307 33.54 39.02 -19.23
CA ARG A 307 34.31 38.44 -18.11
C ARG A 307 34.85 37.06 -18.47
N PRO A 308 36.09 36.72 -18.05
CA PRO A 308 36.70 35.42 -18.33
C PRO A 308 36.03 34.29 -17.52
N GLY A 309 36.07 33.06 -18.04
CA GLY A 309 35.62 31.83 -17.35
C GLY A 309 34.18 31.39 -17.66
N LEU A 310 33.46 32.16 -18.46
CA LEU A 310 32.07 31.88 -18.84
C LEU A 310 31.94 30.63 -19.73
N ASP A 311 32.87 30.49 -20.65
CA ASP A 311 33.11 29.33 -21.52
C ASP A 311 33.33 28.04 -20.71
N THR A 312 34.12 28.13 -19.63
CA THR A 312 34.42 27.00 -18.75
C THR A 312 33.16 26.52 -18.02
N ILE A 313 32.32 27.45 -17.54
CA ILE A 313 31.05 27.13 -16.88
C ILE A 313 30.07 26.48 -17.88
N ILE A 314 29.97 26.98 -19.11
CA ILE A 314 29.13 26.39 -20.16
C ILE A 314 29.59 24.97 -20.51
N LEU A 315 30.89 24.75 -20.65
CA LEU A 315 31.46 23.43 -20.92
C LEU A 315 31.19 22.42 -19.79
N ALA A 316 31.29 22.86 -18.53
CA ALA A 316 30.94 22.03 -17.39
C ALA A 316 29.45 21.63 -17.42
N HIS A 317 28.55 22.57 -17.68
CA HIS A 317 27.12 22.28 -17.84
C HIS A 317 26.84 21.35 -19.02
N ARG A 318 27.54 21.53 -20.15
CA ARG A 318 27.40 20.64 -21.32
C ARG A 318 27.72 19.20 -20.95
N ARG A 319 28.84 18.97 -20.26
CA ARG A 319 29.24 17.64 -19.78
C ARG A 319 28.20 17.06 -18.82
N TYR A 320 27.76 17.85 -17.85
CA TYR A 320 26.74 17.43 -16.90
C TYR A 320 25.43 17.04 -17.59
N PHE A 321 24.87 17.91 -18.44
CA PHE A 321 23.59 17.63 -19.09
C PHE A 321 23.70 16.47 -20.09
N SER A 322 24.84 16.30 -20.77
CA SER A 322 25.11 15.12 -21.62
C SER A 322 25.04 13.82 -20.82
N ALA A 323 25.69 13.78 -19.66
CA ALA A 323 25.65 12.64 -18.74
C ALA A 323 24.26 12.44 -18.11
N PHE A 324 23.58 13.51 -17.73
CA PHE A 324 22.23 13.47 -17.15
C PHE A 324 21.21 12.84 -18.09
N ILE A 325 21.22 13.21 -19.38
CA ILE A 325 20.29 12.66 -20.38
C ILE A 325 20.74 11.31 -20.96
N GLY A 326 21.98 10.89 -20.72
CA GLY A 326 22.53 9.62 -21.19
C GLY A 326 23.03 9.61 -22.63
N MET A 327 23.55 10.74 -23.13
CA MET A 327 24.14 10.87 -24.47
C MET A 327 25.68 10.76 -24.46
N ALA A 328 26.28 10.59 -23.28
CA ALA A 328 27.73 10.51 -23.06
C ALA A 328 28.26 9.07 -23.07
#